data_AF-A0A956QUZ9-F1
#
_entry.id   AF-A0A956QUZ9-F1
#
_cell.length_a   1.000
_cell.length_b   1.000
_cell.length_c   1.000
_cell.angle_alpha   90.00
_cell.angle_beta   90.00
_cell.angle_gamma   90.00
#
_symmetry.space_group_name_H-M   'P 1'
#
loop_
_entity.id
_entity.type
_entity.pdbx_description
1 polymer ?
#
loop_
_entity_poly.entity_id
_entity_poly.type
_entity_poly.pdbx_seq_one_letter_code
_entity_poly.pdbx_strand_id
1 'polypeptide(L)'
;MTVQERTITFPSERTLGALYLITAGAEKSTWWEKKVGDAIGYVNVPLFGNLHLLVDRLADVSVLSALDGNALTSIDFRQRPVTDLELSSIKDLISVRYLTLPGSPITDRGLMYLVNLTGLSSLDLSNTNVTDEGMEFLLHLKQLRYLYLDGSKVTEQGTARLASHLPRCQIVSRATRTIRF
;
A
#
# COMPACT_ATOMS: atom_id res chain seq x y z
N MET A 1 -18.75 13.62 -23.31
CA MET A 1 -17.27 13.69 -23.33
C MET A 1 -16.75 12.29 -23.13
N THR A 2 -15.90 11.79 -24.02
CA THR A 2 -15.27 10.48 -23.87
C THR A 2 -14.26 10.54 -22.73
N VAL A 3 -14.36 9.64 -21.76
CA VAL A 3 -13.37 9.55 -20.68
C VAL A 3 -12.05 9.07 -21.30
N GLN A 4 -10.95 9.78 -21.03
CA GLN A 4 -9.64 9.36 -21.48
C GLN A 4 -9.15 8.21 -20.59
N GLU A 5 -8.68 7.14 -21.22
CA GLU A 5 -8.28 5.90 -20.56
C GLU A 5 -6.80 5.57 -20.82
N ARG A 6 -6.23 4.74 -19.93
CA ARG A 6 -4.99 4.01 -20.14
C ARG A 6 -5.25 2.52 -20.03
N THR A 7 -4.50 1.73 -20.76
CA THR A 7 -4.53 0.27 -20.66
C THR A 7 -3.42 -0.19 -19.73
N ILE A 8 -3.75 -1.02 -18.75
CA ILE A 8 -2.79 -1.75 -17.93
C ILE A 8 -2.82 -3.21 -18.36
N THR A 9 -1.64 -3.79 -18.53
CA THR A 9 -1.48 -5.21 -18.88
C THR A 9 -1.18 -5.99 -17.61
N PHE A 10 -2.10 -6.87 -17.23
CA PHE A 10 -1.94 -7.88 -16.19
C PHE A 10 -1.70 -9.25 -16.84
N PRO A 11 -1.18 -10.24 -16.09
CA PRO A 11 -1.11 -11.62 -16.57
C PRO A 11 -2.48 -12.13 -17.06
N SER A 12 -2.50 -12.94 -18.12
CA SER A 12 -3.74 -13.42 -18.74
C SER A 12 -4.25 -14.76 -18.19
N GLU A 13 -3.42 -15.50 -17.47
CA GLU A 13 -3.73 -16.86 -17.00
C GLU A 13 -4.68 -16.87 -15.80
N ARG A 14 -4.44 -15.98 -14.82
CA ARG A 14 -5.22 -15.89 -13.58
C ARG A 14 -5.25 -14.45 -13.09
N THR A 15 -6.35 -14.09 -12.43
CA THR A 15 -6.50 -12.76 -11.84
C THR A 15 -5.57 -12.57 -10.64
N LEU A 16 -5.03 -11.36 -10.50
CA LEU A 16 -4.38 -10.90 -9.29
C LEU A 16 -5.39 -10.48 -8.20
N GLY A 17 -6.64 -10.23 -8.57
CA GLY A 17 -7.70 -9.79 -7.68
C GLY A 17 -8.62 -8.75 -8.32
N ALA A 18 -9.29 -7.95 -7.49
CA ALA A 18 -10.28 -6.99 -7.95
C ALA A 18 -9.69 -5.57 -8.03
N LEU A 19 -10.01 -4.87 -9.11
CA LEU A 19 -9.62 -3.49 -9.34
C LEU A 19 -10.76 -2.54 -9.02
N TYR A 20 -10.42 -1.48 -8.29
CA TYR A 20 -11.34 -0.41 -7.92
C TYR A 20 -10.74 0.94 -8.29
N LEU A 21 -11.58 1.82 -8.83
CA LEU A 21 -11.25 3.23 -8.90
C LEU A 21 -11.65 3.89 -7.58
N ILE A 22 -10.67 4.51 -6.95
CA ILE A 22 -10.84 5.38 -5.81
C ILE A 22 -10.72 6.81 -6.32
N THR A 23 -11.83 7.54 -6.29
CA THR A 23 -11.86 8.96 -6.64
C THR A 23 -12.42 9.77 -5.48
N ALA A 24 -11.94 10.99 -5.33
CA ALA A 24 -12.40 11.87 -4.28
C ALA A 24 -13.87 12.25 -4.50
N GLY A 25 -14.67 12.06 -3.44
CA GLY A 25 -15.95 12.71 -3.18
C GLY A 25 -16.12 14.07 -3.87
N ALA A 26 -17.09 14.26 -4.77
CA ALA A 26 -17.55 15.60 -5.15
C ALA A 26 -18.05 16.37 -3.91
N GLU A 27 -18.53 15.63 -2.91
CA GLU A 27 -18.86 16.12 -1.58
C GLU A 27 -17.78 15.64 -0.62
N LYS A 28 -17.06 16.61 -0.04
CA LYS A 28 -15.87 16.40 0.79
C LYS A 28 -16.16 15.37 1.89
N SER A 29 -15.39 14.29 1.90
CA SER A 29 -15.14 13.29 2.98
C SER A 29 -15.51 11.84 2.67
N THR A 30 -16.00 11.50 1.47
CA THR A 30 -16.24 10.10 1.09
C THR A 30 -15.37 9.68 -0.08
N TRP A 31 -14.61 8.60 0.10
CA TRP A 31 -13.97 7.87 -1.00
C TRP A 31 -15.00 6.86 -1.50
N TRP A 32 -15.39 6.92 -2.77
CA TRP A 32 -16.16 5.84 -3.36
C TRP A 32 -15.22 4.89 -4.10
N GLU A 33 -15.43 3.60 -3.88
CA GLU A 33 -14.77 2.52 -4.59
C GLU A 33 -15.72 2.03 -5.69
N LYS A 34 -15.38 2.29 -6.96
CA LYS A 34 -16.09 1.68 -8.08
C LYS A 34 -15.28 0.51 -8.58
N LYS A 35 -15.79 -0.72 -8.45
CA LYS A 35 -15.16 -1.89 -9.10
C LYS A 35 -15.13 -1.64 -10.61
N VAL A 36 -13.94 -1.74 -11.20
CA VAL A 36 -13.74 -1.57 -12.64
C VAL A 36 -13.47 -2.88 -13.37
N GLY A 37 -13.10 -3.92 -12.65
CA GLY A 37 -12.88 -5.24 -13.21
C GLY A 37 -12.02 -6.10 -12.31
N ASP A 38 -11.53 -7.20 -12.87
CA ASP A 38 -10.52 -8.04 -12.24
C ASP A 38 -9.16 -7.74 -12.90
N ALA A 39 -8.07 -7.87 -12.15
CA ALA A 39 -6.70 -7.62 -12.60
C ALA A 39 -6.17 -8.81 -13.41
N ILE A 40 -6.70 -8.98 -14.63
CA ILE A 40 -6.34 -10.05 -15.57
C ILE A 40 -6.35 -9.51 -17.02
N GLY A 41 -5.34 -9.88 -17.81
CA GLY A 41 -5.22 -9.45 -19.20
C GLY A 41 -5.18 -7.92 -19.36
N TYR A 42 -5.82 -7.40 -20.40
CA TYR A 42 -5.88 -5.97 -20.67
C TYR A 42 -7.05 -5.33 -19.94
N VAL A 43 -6.75 -4.34 -19.09
CA VAL A 43 -7.77 -3.58 -18.37
C VAL A 43 -7.64 -2.11 -18.72
N ASN A 44 -8.70 -1.53 -19.30
CA ASN A 44 -8.81 -0.10 -19.53
C ASN A 44 -9.31 0.58 -18.26
N VAL A 45 -8.55 1.57 -17.80
CA VAL A 45 -8.90 2.38 -16.63
C VAL A 45 -8.81 3.86 -17.01
N PRO A 46 -9.67 4.72 -16.44
CA PRO A 46 -9.55 6.16 -16.60
C PRO A 46 -8.14 6.66 -16.24
N LEU A 47 -7.67 7.70 -16.94
CA LEU A 47 -6.41 8.36 -16.61
C LEU A 47 -6.44 9.07 -15.25
N PHE A 48 -7.64 9.38 -14.75
CA PHE A 48 -7.84 10.01 -13.46
C PHE A 48 -8.20 8.97 -12.39
N GLY A 49 -7.98 9.35 -11.13
CA GLY A 49 -8.31 8.52 -9.98
C GLY A 49 -7.20 7.54 -9.60
N ASN A 50 -7.30 7.05 -8.38
CA ASN A 50 -6.34 6.12 -7.81
C ASN A 50 -6.82 4.71 -8.13
N LEU A 51 -6.00 3.94 -8.85
CA LEU A 51 -6.31 2.54 -9.10
C LEU A 51 -5.88 1.71 -7.89
N HIS A 52 -6.85 1.05 -7.27
CA HIS A 52 -6.68 0.18 -6.12
C HIS A 52 -6.83 -1.28 -6.53
N LEU A 53 -5.84 -2.08 -6.16
CA LEU A 53 -5.86 -3.53 -6.31
C LEU A 53 -6.10 -4.18 -4.95
N LEU A 54 -7.25 -4.84 -4.80
CA LEU A 54 -7.49 -5.81 -3.73
C LEU A 54 -6.97 -7.17 -4.19
N VAL A 55 -5.87 -7.62 -3.60
CA VAL A 55 -5.18 -8.85 -4.00
C VAL A 55 -5.97 -10.06 -3.53
N ASP A 56 -6.26 -10.98 -4.46
CA ASP A 56 -6.97 -12.21 -4.14
C ASP A 56 -6.11 -13.15 -3.29
N ARG A 57 -6.75 -13.93 -2.42
CA ARG A 57 -6.12 -14.85 -1.46
C ARG A 57 -5.13 -15.81 -2.12
N LEU A 58 -5.41 -16.26 -3.33
CA LEU A 58 -4.62 -17.26 -4.06
C LEU A 58 -3.77 -16.69 -5.20
N ALA A 59 -3.71 -15.36 -5.34
CA ALA A 59 -2.95 -14.72 -6.41
C ALA A 59 -1.44 -15.02 -6.28
N ASP A 60 -0.78 -15.29 -7.41
CA ASP A 60 0.68 -15.23 -7.46
C ASP A 60 1.08 -13.76 -7.54
N VAL A 61 1.72 -13.25 -6.48
CA VAL A 61 2.08 -11.84 -6.36
C VAL A 61 3.42 -11.50 -6.98
N SER A 62 4.20 -12.50 -7.41
CA SER A 62 5.52 -12.28 -8.04
C SER A 62 5.41 -11.50 -9.35
N VAL A 63 4.30 -11.68 -10.07
CA VAL A 63 3.97 -10.99 -11.33
C VAL A 63 3.76 -9.49 -11.19
N LEU A 64 3.57 -8.95 -9.97
CA LEU A 64 3.50 -7.51 -9.73
C LEU A 64 4.79 -6.81 -10.17
N SER A 65 5.92 -7.53 -10.15
CA SER A 65 7.23 -7.02 -10.60
C SER A 65 7.31 -6.72 -12.09
N ALA A 66 6.37 -7.26 -12.89
CA ALA A 66 6.31 -7.03 -14.33
C ALA A 66 5.41 -5.85 -14.72
N LEU A 67 4.68 -5.26 -13.77
CA LEU A 67 3.81 -4.13 -14.06
C LEU A 67 4.61 -2.84 -14.26
N ASP A 68 4.06 -1.92 -15.05
CA ASP A 68 4.59 -0.56 -15.12
C ASP A 68 4.60 0.08 -13.73
N GLY A 69 5.67 0.80 -13.39
CA GLY A 69 5.83 1.41 -12.07
C GLY A 69 4.74 2.42 -11.69
N ASN A 70 3.97 2.89 -12.67
CA ASN A 70 2.83 3.79 -12.51
C ASN A 70 1.45 3.11 -12.61
N ALA A 71 1.41 1.78 -12.67
CA ALA A 71 0.18 1.02 -12.87
C ALA A 71 -0.80 1.16 -11.69
N LEU A 72 -0.29 1.08 -10.46
CA LEU A 72 -1.11 0.98 -9.25
C LEU A 72 -0.86 2.14 -8.28
N THR A 73 -1.94 2.67 -7.72
CA THR A 73 -1.87 3.70 -6.67
C THR A 73 -2.08 3.10 -5.29
N SER A 74 -2.79 1.99 -5.20
CA SER A 74 -3.01 1.28 -3.94
C SER A 74 -2.97 -0.23 -4.13
N ILE A 75 -2.34 -0.91 -3.19
CA ILE A 75 -2.25 -2.37 -3.14
C ILE A 75 -2.69 -2.83 -1.76
N ASP A 76 -3.61 -3.78 -1.74
CA ASP A 76 -4.23 -4.26 -0.52
C ASP A 76 -4.10 -5.76 -0.36
N PHE A 77 -3.29 -6.16 0.63
CA PHE A 77 -3.01 -7.55 0.96
C PHE A 77 -3.86 -8.10 2.10
N ARG A 78 -4.96 -7.43 2.50
CA ARG A 78 -5.77 -7.86 3.67
C ARG A 78 -6.35 -9.27 3.57
N GLN A 79 -6.49 -9.81 2.36
CA GLN A 79 -7.00 -11.17 2.12
C GLN A 79 -5.89 -12.20 1.87
N ARG A 80 -4.64 -11.73 1.73
CA ARG A 80 -3.47 -12.54 1.37
C ARG A 80 -2.24 -12.04 2.12
N PRO A 81 -1.91 -12.62 3.28
CA PRO A 81 -0.63 -12.35 3.95
C PRO A 81 0.54 -12.61 2.99
N VAL A 82 1.54 -11.72 3.00
CA VAL A 82 2.75 -11.83 2.16
C VAL A 82 4.02 -11.94 3.00
N THR A 83 5.00 -12.66 2.48
CA THR A 83 6.36 -12.76 3.07
C THR A 83 7.26 -11.59 2.64
N ASP A 84 8.40 -11.43 3.31
CA ASP A 84 9.41 -10.42 2.91
C ASP A 84 9.84 -10.58 1.45
N LEU A 85 10.01 -11.83 0.98
CA LEU A 85 10.39 -12.12 -0.40
C LEU A 85 9.29 -11.72 -1.39
N GLU A 86 8.04 -12.03 -1.09
CA GLU A 86 6.90 -11.62 -1.91
C GLU A 86 6.74 -10.10 -1.95
N LEU A 87 7.02 -9.39 -0.85
CA LEU A 87 6.97 -7.92 -0.81
C LEU A 87 7.96 -7.27 -1.78
N SER A 88 9.04 -7.96 -2.16
CA SER A 88 9.98 -7.46 -3.16
C SER A 88 9.34 -7.25 -4.55
N SER A 89 8.20 -7.89 -4.84
CA SER A 89 7.53 -7.78 -6.14
C SER A 89 6.90 -6.41 -6.39
N ILE A 90 6.75 -5.57 -5.36
CA ILE A 90 6.15 -4.23 -5.50
C ILE A 90 7.18 -3.09 -5.45
N LYS A 91 8.47 -3.40 -5.31
CA LYS A 91 9.54 -2.40 -5.07
C LYS A 91 9.65 -1.31 -6.16
N ASP A 92 9.22 -1.64 -7.39
CA ASP A 92 9.31 -0.77 -8.57
C ASP A 92 7.97 -0.06 -8.89
N LEU A 93 6.92 -0.29 -8.09
CA LEU A 93 5.60 0.34 -8.23
C LEU A 93 5.57 1.74 -7.60
N ILE A 94 6.41 2.62 -8.12
CA ILE A 94 6.71 3.97 -7.58
C ILE A 94 5.49 4.90 -7.47
N SER A 95 4.38 4.63 -8.17
CA SER A 95 3.12 5.38 -8.00
C SER A 95 2.28 4.97 -6.81
N VAL A 96 2.65 3.91 -6.08
CA VAL A 96 1.90 3.46 -4.90
C VAL A 96 1.90 4.55 -3.83
N ARG A 97 0.72 4.80 -3.27
CA ARG A 97 0.43 5.78 -2.22
C ARG A 97 -0.17 5.13 -0.98
N TYR A 98 -0.83 3.98 -1.13
CA TYR A 98 -1.52 3.28 -0.05
C TYR A 98 -1.17 1.80 -0.12
N LEU A 99 -0.52 1.28 0.92
CA LEU A 99 -0.12 -0.12 1.02
C LEU A 99 -0.65 -0.69 2.33
N THR A 100 -1.39 -1.79 2.25
CA THR A 100 -1.86 -2.53 3.44
C THR A 100 -1.21 -3.91 3.50
N LEU A 101 -0.58 -4.23 4.63
CA LEU A 101 0.06 -5.52 4.91
C LEU A 101 -0.42 -6.16 6.23
N PRO A 102 -1.68 -5.97 6.67
CA PRO A 102 -2.07 -6.39 8.01
C PRO A 102 -1.94 -7.90 8.19
N GLY A 103 -1.35 -8.33 9.31
CA GLY A 103 -1.18 -9.75 9.63
C GLY A 103 -0.18 -10.50 8.73
N SER A 104 0.56 -9.78 7.87
CA SER A 104 1.62 -10.38 7.07
C SER A 104 2.84 -10.66 7.94
N PRO A 105 3.54 -11.80 7.77
CA PRO A 105 4.75 -12.15 8.53
C PRO A 105 5.98 -11.32 8.09
N ILE A 106 5.79 -10.04 7.78
CA ILE A 106 6.84 -9.10 7.38
C ILE A 106 7.77 -8.81 8.56
N THR A 107 9.06 -8.83 8.28
CA THR A 107 10.12 -8.45 9.21
C THR A 107 10.81 -7.17 8.74
N ASP A 108 11.80 -6.70 9.50
CA ASP A 108 12.60 -5.51 9.14
C ASP A 108 13.26 -5.65 7.76
N ARG A 109 13.56 -6.89 7.33
CA ARG A 109 14.09 -7.18 5.99
C ARG A 109 13.11 -6.81 4.89
N GLY A 110 11.81 -7.10 5.06
CA GLY A 110 10.80 -6.77 4.06
C GLY A 110 10.68 -5.27 3.82
N LEU A 111 10.86 -4.44 4.86
CA LEU A 111 10.77 -2.99 4.75
C LEU A 111 11.83 -2.37 3.83
N MET A 112 12.96 -3.05 3.61
CA MET A 112 13.99 -2.59 2.68
C MET A 112 13.49 -2.47 1.23
N TYR A 113 12.44 -3.22 0.86
CA TYR A 113 11.85 -3.15 -0.48
C TYR A 113 10.92 -1.95 -0.67
N LEU A 114 10.56 -1.24 0.40
CA LEU A 114 9.66 -0.09 0.34
C LEU A 114 10.39 1.24 0.12
N VAL A 115 11.73 1.26 0.20
CA VAL A 115 12.55 2.50 0.19
C VAL A 115 12.37 3.35 -1.07
N ASN A 116 12.06 2.72 -2.21
CA ASN A 116 11.85 3.40 -3.49
C ASN A 116 10.42 3.94 -3.65
N LEU A 117 9.49 3.54 -2.79
CA LEU A 117 8.10 4.00 -2.82
C LEU A 117 7.97 5.37 -2.16
N THR A 118 8.77 6.34 -2.59
CA THR A 118 8.94 7.65 -1.95
C THR A 118 7.67 8.50 -1.89
N GLY A 119 6.67 8.17 -2.71
CA GLY A 119 5.35 8.79 -2.64
C GLY A 119 4.37 8.11 -1.68
N LEU A 120 4.74 7.01 -1.01
CA LEU A 120 3.88 6.30 -0.08
C LEU A 120 3.37 7.25 1.01
N SER A 121 2.04 7.29 1.16
CA SER A 121 1.32 8.22 2.03
C SER A 121 0.66 7.49 3.21
N SER A 122 0.21 6.26 3.00
CA SER A 122 -0.36 5.40 4.04
C SER A 122 0.26 4.02 3.97
N LEU A 123 0.72 3.52 5.11
CA LEU A 123 1.30 2.19 5.27
C LEU A 123 0.70 1.51 6.51
N ASP A 124 0.05 0.35 6.29
CA ASP A 124 -0.45 -0.48 7.39
C ASP A 124 0.45 -1.70 7.62
N LEU A 125 1.18 -1.70 8.73
CA LEU A 125 2.03 -2.78 9.23
C LEU A 125 1.45 -3.42 10.50
N SER A 126 0.15 -3.29 10.73
CA SER A 126 -0.49 -3.88 11.92
C SER A 126 -0.33 -5.41 11.92
N ASN A 127 -0.05 -5.98 13.09
CA ASN A 127 0.14 -7.42 13.31
C ASN A 127 1.27 -8.02 12.46
N THR A 128 2.33 -7.25 12.20
CA THR A 128 3.56 -7.73 11.54
C THR A 128 4.68 -7.96 12.57
N ASN A 129 5.81 -8.51 12.14
CA ASN A 129 6.96 -8.79 13.01
C ASN A 129 8.04 -7.68 12.99
N VAL A 130 7.73 -6.51 12.43
CA VAL A 130 8.66 -5.38 12.35
C VAL A 130 8.98 -4.83 13.73
N THR A 131 10.23 -4.38 13.90
CA THR A 131 10.80 -3.83 15.13
C THR A 131 11.27 -2.39 14.94
N ASP A 132 11.83 -1.80 15.98
CA ASP A 132 12.44 -0.46 15.93
C ASP A 132 13.56 -0.36 14.88
N GLU A 133 14.28 -1.45 14.59
CA GLU A 133 15.35 -1.47 13.58
C GLU A 133 14.79 -1.30 12.16
N GLY A 134 13.67 -1.95 11.85
CA GLY A 134 13.03 -1.84 10.54
C GLY A 134 12.52 -0.44 10.22
N MET A 135 12.23 0.36 11.26
CA MET A 135 11.75 1.73 11.07
C MET A 135 12.79 2.63 10.41
N GLU A 136 14.09 2.27 10.44
CA GLU A 136 15.14 3.00 9.74
C GLU A 136 14.91 3.06 8.22
N PHE A 137 14.38 1.98 7.63
CA PHE A 137 14.06 1.94 6.20
C PHE A 137 12.94 2.89 5.79
N LEU A 138 12.07 3.29 6.74
CA LEU A 138 10.95 4.18 6.47
C LEU A 138 11.35 5.67 6.54
N LEU A 139 12.52 6.01 7.08
CA LEU A 139 12.94 7.41 7.30
C LEU A 139 13.06 8.22 6.00
N HIS A 140 13.20 7.55 4.85
CA HIS A 140 13.26 8.17 3.53
C HIS A 140 11.88 8.48 2.93
N LEU A 141 10.80 7.91 3.48
CA LEU A 141 9.43 8.07 2.99
C LEU A 141 8.84 9.41 3.47
N LYS A 142 9.38 10.53 2.99
CA LYS A 142 9.01 11.88 3.43
C LYS A 142 7.56 12.28 3.14
N GLN A 143 6.87 11.51 2.30
CA GLN A 143 5.44 11.69 2.01
C GLN A 143 4.53 10.85 2.91
N LEU A 144 5.08 10.00 3.79
CA LEU A 144 4.30 9.16 4.68
C LEU A 144 3.52 10.03 5.68
N ARG A 145 2.21 9.85 5.71
CA ARG A 145 1.26 10.59 6.56
C ARG A 145 0.59 9.72 7.60
N TYR A 146 0.39 8.45 7.29
CA TYR A 146 -0.28 7.50 8.19
C TYR A 146 0.52 6.20 8.25
N LEU A 147 0.87 5.80 9.46
CA LEU A 147 1.55 4.54 9.73
C LEU A 147 0.79 3.80 10.83
N TYR A 148 0.34 2.58 10.53
CA TYR A 148 -0.36 1.72 11.49
C TYR A 148 0.58 0.63 11.97
N LEU A 149 0.72 0.50 13.30
CA LEU A 149 1.70 -0.37 13.95
C LEU A 149 1.08 -1.27 15.04
N ASP A 150 -0.26 -1.31 15.15
CA ASP A 150 -0.94 -2.09 16.19
C ASP A 150 -0.52 -3.56 16.11
N GLY A 151 -0.08 -4.15 17.23
CA GLY A 151 0.36 -5.54 17.25
C GLY A 151 1.68 -5.82 16.53
N SER A 152 2.45 -4.78 16.16
CA SER A 152 3.86 -4.92 15.77
C SER A 152 4.78 -4.99 17.01
N LYS A 153 6.09 -5.13 16.79
CA LYS A 153 7.11 -5.12 17.85
C LYS A 153 7.84 -3.77 17.98
N VAL A 154 7.31 -2.72 17.33
CA VAL A 154 7.83 -1.36 17.44
C VAL A 154 7.46 -0.79 18.80
N THR A 155 8.45 -0.22 19.50
CA THR A 155 8.29 0.36 20.83
C THR A 155 7.99 1.87 20.77
N GLU A 156 7.74 2.46 21.93
CA GLU A 156 7.64 3.92 22.08
C GLU A 156 8.94 4.64 21.64
N GLN A 157 10.10 3.99 21.76
CA GLN A 157 11.37 4.55 21.32
C GLN A 157 11.46 4.60 19.78
N GLY A 158 11.10 3.51 19.10
CA GLY A 158 11.08 3.46 17.64
C GLY A 158 10.10 4.47 17.05
N THR A 159 8.90 4.57 17.63
CA THR A 159 7.89 5.57 17.22
C THR A 159 8.35 7.01 17.47
N ALA A 160 8.99 7.32 18.61
CA ALA A 160 9.55 8.65 18.88
C ALA A 160 10.63 9.03 17.85
N ARG A 161 11.50 8.08 17.48
CA ARG A 161 12.51 8.29 16.45
C ARG A 161 11.91 8.56 15.08
N LEU A 162 10.86 7.82 14.69
CA LEU A 162 10.12 8.09 13.46
C LEU A 162 9.52 9.50 13.46
N ALA A 163 8.85 9.88 14.55
CA ALA A 163 8.21 11.19 14.69
C ALA A 163 9.22 12.35 14.54
N SER A 164 10.45 12.18 15.04
CA SER A 164 11.50 13.21 14.90
C SER A 164 12.00 13.38 13.45
N HIS A 165 11.94 12.32 12.63
CA HIS A 165 12.45 12.33 11.23
C HIS A 165 11.36 12.54 10.18
N LEU A 166 10.11 12.22 10.53
CA LEU A 166 8.91 12.32 9.72
C LEU A 166 7.82 13.09 10.50
N PRO A 167 8.01 14.40 10.77
CA PRO A 167 7.12 15.18 11.64
C PRO A 167 5.69 15.36 11.11
N ARG A 168 5.43 14.94 9.87
CA ARG A 168 4.09 14.95 9.24
C ARG A 168 3.43 13.57 9.23
N CYS A 169 4.15 12.53 9.63
CA CYS A 169 3.63 11.17 9.73
C CYS A 169 2.93 10.99 11.07
N GLN A 170 1.68 10.55 11.02
CA GLN A 170 0.88 10.20 12.18
C GLN A 170 0.96 8.68 12.37
N ILE A 171 1.40 8.27 13.56
CA ILE A 171 1.28 6.87 13.97
C ILE A 171 -0.13 6.70 14.50
N VAL A 172 -0.89 5.81 13.87
CA VAL A 172 -2.32 5.62 14.13
C VAL A 172 -2.52 4.26 14.77
N SER A 173 -3.28 4.23 15.88
CA SER A 173 -3.77 2.99 16.46
C SER A 173 -5.22 2.73 16.03
N ARG A 174 -5.50 1.53 15.55
CA ARG A 174 -6.83 0.96 15.29
C ARG A 174 -7.66 0.83 16.57
N ALA A 175 -7.02 0.80 17.75
CA ALA A 175 -7.68 0.73 19.05
C ALA A 175 -8.18 2.08 19.57
N THR A 176 -7.67 3.20 19.06
CA THR A 176 -8.09 4.53 19.51
C THR A 176 -9.10 5.19 18.56
N ARG A 177 -10.33 5.42 19.05
CA ARG A 177 -11.06 6.64 18.69
C ARG A 177 -10.21 7.81 19.19
N THR A 178 -9.54 8.50 18.27
CA THR A 178 -8.98 9.86 18.38
C THR A 178 -8.60 10.32 19.79
N ILE A 179 -7.30 10.31 20.14
CA ILE A 179 -6.77 11.27 21.12
C ILE A 179 -6.07 12.36 20.31
N ARG A 180 -6.70 13.53 20.25
CA ARG A 180 -6.02 14.77 19.85
C ARG A 180 -5.16 15.21 21.02
N PHE A 181 -3.93 15.63 20.75
CA PHE A 181 -3.26 16.61 21.60
C PHE A 181 -3.85 17.99 21.32
#